data_AF-A0A2D6GF07-F1
#
_entry.id   AF-A0A2D6GF07-F1
#
_cell.length_a   1.000
_cell.length_b   1.000
_cell.length_c   1.000
_cell.angle_alpha   90.00
_cell.angle_beta   90.00
_cell.angle_gamma   90.00
#
_symmetry.space_group_name_H-M   'P 1'
#
loop_
_entity.id
_entity.type
_entity.pdbx_description
1 polymer ?
#
loop_
_entity_poly.entity_id
_entity_poly.type
_entity_poly.pdbx_seq_one_letter_code
_entity_poly.pdbx_strand_id
1 'polypeptide(L)'
;MNDVTSGPDTPPLTKALKETAHRLGADLVSVAPADRWSEPPSFDTSTVHVYPHSGYTPSELMPSTHSVVVVAVRHLDGVIDSTTTDTKTTAIQGNFGYVLLNRKLNDITFGLAHWLEEQGYRSVPLGSAGQSRYNHRADDDPDILSVGYGVFSLKRAAVLAGLGRKAKNGVVASPELGVRMRLGALLTVARLESGPLLEGDPCPPDCTICMKACPTRAISLGGRVSHLRCFTDVGRRGVRYEEIKAKFKAQYPVDLPDVDYVDKEYWGNEGTGNRMCKIACVAFCPLGKRRLPDVMRRVKEFEQQRPKVELLSFPPSHEFALDAVGEGNSAAEPSGSG
;
A
#
# COMPACT_ATOMS: atom_id res chain seq x y z
N MET A 1 28.55 -13.50 -27.46
CA MET A 1 27.75 -13.92 -26.28
C MET A 1 28.73 -13.98 -25.12
N ASN A 2 28.90 -12.85 -24.43
CA ASN A 2 29.81 -12.80 -23.29
C ASN A 2 29.06 -13.35 -22.09
N ASP A 3 29.60 -14.44 -21.56
CA ASP A 3 29.24 -15.08 -20.33
C ASP A 3 29.43 -14.09 -19.17
N VAL A 4 28.33 -13.50 -18.68
CA VAL A 4 28.34 -12.67 -17.46
C VAL A 4 28.32 -13.62 -16.25
N THR A 5 29.39 -14.40 -16.13
CA THR A 5 29.74 -15.15 -14.91
C THR A 5 31.11 -14.65 -14.45
N SER A 6 31.12 -13.52 -13.76
CA SER A 6 32.24 -13.16 -12.88
C SER A 6 31.69 -12.56 -11.58
N GLY A 7 32.32 -12.91 -10.47
CA GLY A 7 31.83 -12.83 -9.09
C GLY A 7 31.58 -11.43 -8.49
N PRO A 8 31.67 -11.28 -7.16
CA PRO A 8 30.76 -10.43 -6.39
C PRO A 8 31.14 -8.94 -6.43
N ASP A 9 30.47 -8.17 -7.30
CA ASP A 9 30.37 -6.72 -7.14
C ASP A 9 29.27 -6.31 -6.13
N THR A 10 29.03 -7.12 -5.09
CA THR A 10 27.80 -7.00 -4.28
C THR A 10 27.72 -5.70 -3.46
N PRO A 11 28.74 -5.29 -2.67
CA PRO A 11 28.63 -4.04 -1.89
C PRO A 11 28.80 -2.75 -2.72
N PRO A 12 29.82 -2.62 -3.60
CA PRO A 12 29.98 -1.40 -4.41
C PRO A 12 28.80 -1.14 -5.35
N LEU A 13 28.29 -2.17 -6.03
CA LEU A 13 27.15 -2.02 -6.94
C LEU A 13 25.88 -1.63 -6.19
N THR A 14 25.62 -2.25 -5.02
CA THR A 14 24.46 -1.92 -4.21
C THR A 14 24.52 -0.47 -3.72
N LYS A 15 25.70 0.00 -3.31
CA LYS A 15 25.89 1.39 -2.93
C LYS A 15 25.64 2.33 -4.10
N ALA A 16 26.25 2.08 -5.26
CA ALA A 16 26.08 2.90 -6.47
C ALA A 16 24.62 2.91 -6.97
N LEU A 17 23.91 1.79 -6.85
CA LEU A 17 22.49 1.68 -7.16
C LEU A 17 21.65 2.58 -6.24
N LYS A 18 21.90 2.54 -4.93
CA LYS A 18 21.17 3.36 -3.96
C LYS A 18 21.42 4.85 -4.20
N GLU A 19 22.67 5.24 -4.45
CA GLU A 19 23.05 6.61 -4.81
C GLU A 19 22.35 7.05 -6.11
N THR A 20 22.28 6.17 -7.11
CA THR A 20 21.58 6.42 -8.38
C THR A 20 20.08 6.59 -8.17
N ALA A 21 19.45 5.74 -7.34
CA ALA A 21 18.04 5.86 -7.02
C ALA A 21 17.71 7.22 -6.37
N HIS A 22 18.55 7.68 -5.45
CA HIS A 22 18.40 9.00 -4.82
C HIS A 22 18.59 10.15 -5.82
N ARG A 23 19.58 10.06 -6.72
CA ARG A 23 19.80 11.04 -7.79
C ARG A 23 18.62 11.10 -8.76
N LEU A 24 17.97 9.97 -9.04
CA LEU A 24 16.74 9.91 -9.85
C LEU A 24 15.49 10.41 -9.09
N GLY A 25 15.62 10.68 -7.78
CA GLY A 25 14.59 11.33 -6.98
C GLY A 25 13.79 10.41 -6.06
N ALA A 26 14.26 9.20 -5.79
CA ALA A 26 13.72 8.35 -4.73
C ALA A 26 14.08 8.92 -3.33
N ASP A 27 13.09 8.96 -2.43
CA ASP A 27 13.32 9.33 -1.04
C ASP A 27 13.87 8.16 -0.22
N LEU A 28 13.48 6.91 -0.56
CA LEU A 28 13.99 5.68 0.03
C LEU A 28 14.25 4.63 -1.06
N VAL A 29 15.22 3.75 -0.80
CA VAL A 29 15.55 2.60 -1.65
C VAL A 29 16.02 1.43 -0.78
N SER A 30 15.44 0.26 -1.03
CA SER A 30 15.77 -0.99 -0.35
C SER A 30 15.84 -2.15 -1.34
N VAL A 31 16.48 -3.23 -0.94
CA VAL A 31 16.71 -4.41 -1.78
C VAL A 31 16.26 -5.66 -1.03
N ALA A 32 15.58 -6.56 -1.73
CA ALA A 32 15.27 -7.90 -1.27
C ALA A 32 15.87 -8.95 -2.22
N PRO A 33 16.42 -10.07 -1.72
CA PRO A 33 16.72 -11.22 -2.55
C PRO A 33 15.40 -11.87 -3.02
N ALA A 34 15.42 -12.45 -4.21
CA ALA A 34 14.22 -13.05 -4.82
C ALA A 34 13.69 -14.27 -4.02
N ASP A 35 14.55 -14.96 -3.27
CA ASP A 35 14.21 -16.12 -2.43
C ASP A 35 13.24 -15.79 -1.28
N ARG A 36 13.07 -14.51 -0.90
CA ARG A 36 12.04 -14.08 0.07
C ARG A 36 10.60 -14.29 -0.43
N TRP A 37 10.40 -14.67 -1.69
CA TRP A 37 9.11 -15.07 -2.26
C TRP A 37 8.91 -16.59 -2.33
N SER A 38 9.91 -17.39 -1.96
CA SER A 38 9.82 -18.85 -1.94
C SER A 38 8.92 -19.36 -0.81
N GLU A 39 8.41 -20.58 -0.98
CA GLU A 39 7.68 -21.34 0.03
C GLU A 39 8.46 -22.64 0.32
N PRO A 40 8.86 -22.92 1.58
CA PRO A 40 8.66 -22.09 2.78
C PRO A 40 9.47 -20.78 2.74
N PRO A 41 9.00 -19.73 3.44
CA PRO A 41 9.69 -18.43 3.48
C PRO A 41 11.07 -18.54 4.14
N SER A 42 12.04 -17.80 3.62
CA SER A 42 13.42 -17.73 4.14
C SER A 42 13.58 -16.86 5.39
N PHE A 43 12.49 -16.46 6.03
CA PHE A 43 12.45 -15.55 7.18
C PHE A 43 11.37 -15.97 8.17
N ASP A 44 11.49 -15.49 9.41
CA ASP A 44 10.53 -15.77 10.48
C ASP A 44 9.22 -14.98 10.27
N THR A 45 8.14 -15.70 9.93
CA THR A 45 6.81 -15.13 9.71
C THR A 45 6.10 -14.74 10.99
N SER A 46 6.59 -15.18 12.16
CA SER A 46 6.06 -14.77 13.47
C SER A 46 6.50 -13.36 13.85
N THR A 47 7.66 -12.90 13.41
CA THR A 47 8.20 -11.56 13.69
C THR A 47 8.03 -10.58 12.53
N VAL A 48 7.94 -11.07 11.30
CA VAL A 48 7.78 -10.26 10.08
C VAL A 48 6.41 -10.49 9.44
N HIS A 49 5.46 -9.61 9.76
CA HIS A 49 4.11 -9.66 9.20
C HIS A 49 4.07 -9.12 7.76
N VAL A 50 3.97 -10.05 6.80
CA VAL A 50 3.89 -9.73 5.36
C VAL A 50 2.45 -9.69 4.85
N TYR A 51 2.25 -9.00 3.73
CA TYR A 51 0.97 -9.04 3.01
C TYR A 51 0.80 -10.40 2.33
N PRO A 52 -0.44 -10.94 2.23
CA PRO A 52 -0.72 -12.12 1.43
C PRO A 52 -0.18 -11.98 0.00
N HIS A 53 0.17 -13.11 -0.63
CA HIS A 53 0.56 -13.11 -2.03
C HIS A 53 -0.60 -12.59 -2.90
N SER A 54 -0.26 -11.73 -3.86
CA SER A 54 -1.18 -11.17 -4.86
C SER A 54 -0.36 -10.72 -6.07
N GLY A 55 -0.89 -10.91 -7.28
CA GLY A 55 -0.09 -10.71 -8.50
C GLY A 55 0.97 -11.80 -8.64
N TYR A 56 1.94 -11.54 -9.52
CA TYR A 56 3.02 -12.46 -9.82
C TYR A 56 4.18 -12.34 -8.82
N THR A 57 4.90 -13.44 -8.65
CA THR A 57 6.20 -13.49 -7.97
C THR A 57 7.32 -12.94 -8.87
N PRO A 58 8.50 -12.59 -8.31
CA PRO A 58 9.65 -12.16 -9.11
C PRO A 58 10.03 -13.18 -10.19
N SER A 59 10.02 -14.48 -9.86
CA SER A 59 10.38 -15.57 -10.76
C SER A 59 9.35 -15.83 -11.87
N GLU A 60 8.07 -15.52 -11.66
CA GLU A 60 7.06 -15.60 -12.72
C GLU A 60 7.19 -14.46 -13.73
N LEU A 61 7.56 -13.25 -13.28
CA LEU A 61 7.77 -12.09 -14.15
C LEU A 61 9.12 -12.13 -14.88
N MET A 62 10.17 -12.57 -14.19
CA MET A 62 11.50 -12.75 -14.75
C MET A 62 12.19 -13.92 -14.04
N PRO A 63 12.24 -15.12 -14.65
CA PRO A 63 12.79 -16.34 -14.01
C PRO A 63 14.23 -16.22 -13.53
N SER A 64 15.01 -15.31 -14.11
CA SER A 64 16.41 -15.05 -13.74
C SER A 64 16.60 -13.99 -12.65
N THR A 65 15.53 -13.53 -12.00
CA THR A 65 15.62 -12.51 -10.94
C THR A 65 16.48 -13.00 -9.77
N HIS A 66 17.44 -12.17 -9.38
CA HIS A 66 18.22 -12.36 -8.15
C HIS A 66 17.88 -11.34 -7.08
N SER A 67 17.52 -10.11 -7.48
CA SER A 67 17.19 -9.04 -6.55
C SER A 67 15.95 -8.25 -6.99
N VAL A 68 15.17 -7.83 -5.99
CA VAL A 68 14.04 -6.92 -6.12
C VAL A 68 14.44 -5.60 -5.46
N VAL A 69 14.53 -4.54 -6.26
CA VAL A 69 14.78 -3.18 -5.78
C VAL A 69 13.44 -2.50 -5.54
N VAL A 70 13.24 -1.95 -4.35
CA VAL A 70 12.02 -1.22 -3.99
C VAL A 70 12.39 0.23 -3.69
N VAL A 71 11.70 1.16 -4.33
CA VAL A 71 11.87 2.61 -4.14
C VAL A 71 10.60 3.22 -3.56
N ALA A 72 10.75 4.31 -2.82
CA ALA A 72 9.63 5.11 -2.36
C ALA A 72 9.82 6.59 -2.67
N VAL A 73 8.74 7.27 -3.00
CA VAL A 73 8.68 8.73 -3.12
C VAL A 73 7.65 9.26 -2.13
N ARG A 74 8.03 10.28 -1.37
CA ARG A 74 7.16 10.89 -0.35
C ARG A 74 5.99 11.62 -0.98
N HIS A 75 4.88 11.66 -0.26
CA HIS A 75 3.89 12.70 -0.48
C HIS A 75 4.40 14.06 0.00
N LEU A 76 4.02 15.11 -0.70
CA LEU A 76 4.25 16.48 -0.27
C LEU A 76 3.30 16.87 0.86
N ASP A 77 3.81 17.53 1.89
CA ASP A 77 3.04 17.89 3.08
C ASP A 77 1.85 18.81 2.72
N GLY A 78 2.02 19.76 1.79
CA GLY A 78 0.92 20.62 1.31
C GLY A 78 -0.19 19.87 0.55
N VAL A 79 0.15 18.80 -0.17
CA VAL A 79 -0.84 17.92 -0.82
C VAL A 79 -1.63 17.15 0.25
N ILE A 80 -0.95 16.70 1.30
CA ILE A 80 -1.57 16.07 2.47
C ILE A 80 -2.44 17.07 3.24
N ASP A 81 -2.01 18.31 3.42
CA ASP A 81 -2.85 19.35 4.03
C ASP A 81 -4.15 19.54 3.25
N SER A 82 -4.07 19.64 1.92
CA SER A 82 -5.27 19.79 1.07
C SER A 82 -6.27 18.63 1.21
N THR A 83 -5.78 17.43 1.53
CA THR A 83 -6.60 16.25 1.82
C THR A 83 -7.42 16.42 3.11
N THR A 84 -6.85 17.08 4.10
CA THR A 84 -7.46 17.28 5.43
C THR A 84 -8.36 18.51 5.52
N THR A 85 -8.53 19.25 4.41
CA THR A 85 -9.37 20.45 4.33
C THR A 85 -10.68 20.16 3.59
N ASP A 86 -11.74 20.91 3.92
CA ASP A 86 -13.02 20.85 3.21
C ASP A 86 -12.98 21.61 1.87
N THR A 87 -12.09 21.17 0.99
CA THR A 87 -12.03 21.64 -0.38
C THR A 87 -12.87 20.74 -1.27
N LYS A 88 -13.75 21.31 -2.09
CA LYS A 88 -14.57 20.57 -3.07
C LYS A 88 -13.79 20.20 -4.35
N THR A 89 -12.54 19.75 -4.19
CA THR A 89 -11.69 19.28 -5.28
C THR A 89 -10.79 18.13 -4.83
N THR A 90 -10.58 17.20 -5.74
CA THR A 90 -9.60 16.10 -5.65
C THR A 90 -8.40 16.37 -6.53
N ALA A 91 -8.37 17.46 -7.32
CA ALA A 91 -7.34 17.68 -8.33
C ALA A 91 -5.92 17.71 -7.74
N ILE A 92 -5.73 18.31 -6.57
CA ILE A 92 -4.42 18.38 -5.90
C ILE A 92 -3.97 16.98 -5.47
N GLN A 93 -4.83 16.26 -4.74
CA GLN A 93 -4.51 14.90 -4.28
C GLN A 93 -4.38 13.91 -5.44
N GLY A 94 -5.23 14.02 -6.46
CA GLY A 94 -5.20 13.14 -7.62
C GLY A 94 -3.97 13.36 -8.47
N ASN A 95 -3.66 14.60 -8.86
CA ASN A 95 -2.50 14.88 -9.69
C ASN A 95 -1.19 14.73 -8.92
N PHE A 96 -1.05 15.40 -7.77
CA PHE A 96 0.23 15.50 -7.05
C PHE A 96 0.39 14.47 -5.92
N GLY A 97 -0.68 13.79 -5.53
CA GLY A 97 -0.64 12.68 -4.57
C GLY A 97 -0.79 11.29 -5.22
N TYR A 98 -1.11 11.20 -6.51
CA TYR A 98 -1.27 9.91 -7.17
C TYR A 98 -0.57 9.90 -8.53
N VAL A 99 -1.10 10.58 -9.54
CA VAL A 99 -0.66 10.45 -10.94
C VAL A 99 0.81 10.81 -11.11
N LEU A 100 1.22 12.01 -10.66
CA LEU A 100 2.61 12.45 -10.82
C LEU A 100 3.59 11.64 -9.98
N LEU A 101 3.18 11.17 -8.80
CA LEU A 101 4.04 10.28 -8.01
C LEU A 101 4.21 8.92 -8.70
N ASN A 102 3.16 8.40 -9.35
CA ASN A 102 3.24 7.15 -10.10
C ASN A 102 4.16 7.29 -11.31
N ARG A 103 3.99 8.37 -12.08
CA ARG A 103 4.87 8.68 -13.22
C ARG A 103 6.32 8.84 -12.77
N LYS A 104 6.57 9.58 -11.70
CA LYS A 104 7.92 9.72 -11.12
C LYS A 104 8.51 8.38 -10.71
N LEU A 105 7.71 7.47 -10.13
CA LEU A 105 8.17 6.13 -9.79
C LEU A 105 8.48 5.30 -11.05
N ASN A 106 7.66 5.42 -12.10
CA ASN A 106 7.94 4.79 -13.39
C ASN A 106 9.29 5.31 -13.95
N ASP A 107 9.50 6.62 -13.97
CA ASP A 107 10.75 7.25 -14.43
C ASP A 107 11.96 6.78 -13.62
N ILE A 108 11.86 6.74 -12.28
CA ILE A 108 12.92 6.25 -11.40
C ILE A 108 13.25 4.79 -11.72
N THR A 109 12.24 3.92 -11.79
CA THR A 109 12.47 2.49 -12.02
C THR A 109 13.00 2.22 -13.42
N PHE A 110 12.55 2.96 -14.43
CA PHE A 110 13.10 2.89 -15.79
C PHE A 110 14.56 3.37 -15.82
N GLY A 111 14.87 4.49 -15.20
CA GLY A 111 16.24 5.01 -15.11
C GLY A 111 17.19 4.06 -14.38
N LEU A 112 16.72 3.39 -13.31
CA LEU A 112 17.49 2.34 -12.63
C LEU A 112 17.70 1.11 -13.51
N ALA A 113 16.67 0.67 -14.25
CA ALA A 113 16.79 -0.43 -15.20
C ALA A 113 17.85 -0.12 -16.25
N HIS A 114 17.75 1.06 -16.86
CA HIS A 114 18.70 1.52 -17.88
C HIS A 114 20.13 1.54 -17.34
N TRP A 115 20.35 2.15 -16.16
CA TRP A 115 21.66 2.21 -15.52
C TRP A 115 22.22 0.81 -15.19
N LEU A 116 21.39 -0.12 -14.72
CA LEU A 116 21.81 -1.51 -14.48
C LEU A 116 22.16 -2.25 -15.78
N GLU A 117 21.40 -2.02 -16.85
CA GLU A 117 21.64 -2.65 -18.14
C GLU A 117 22.90 -2.12 -18.84
N GLU A 118 23.24 -0.84 -18.68
CA GLU A 118 24.54 -0.29 -19.11
C GLU A 118 25.74 -1.01 -18.45
N GLN A 119 25.52 -1.62 -17.27
CA GLN A 119 26.51 -2.43 -16.56
C GLN A 119 26.36 -3.94 -16.84
N GLY A 120 25.47 -4.33 -17.75
CA GLY A 120 25.26 -5.73 -18.14
C GLY A 120 24.23 -6.50 -17.31
N TYR A 121 23.48 -5.83 -16.42
CA TYR A 121 22.46 -6.47 -15.58
C TYR A 121 21.05 -6.22 -16.10
N ARG A 122 20.53 -7.20 -16.87
CA ARG A 122 19.13 -7.20 -17.36
C ARG A 122 18.13 -6.94 -16.23
N SER A 123 17.17 -6.07 -16.49
CA SER A 123 16.24 -5.60 -15.46
C SER A 123 14.84 -5.35 -16.00
N VAL A 124 13.82 -5.57 -15.16
CA VAL A 124 12.41 -5.32 -15.48
C VAL A 124 11.88 -4.21 -14.56
N PRO A 125 11.64 -3.00 -15.06
CA PRO A 125 10.98 -1.96 -14.28
C PRO A 125 9.49 -2.27 -14.12
N LEU A 126 8.99 -2.23 -12.88
CA LEU A 126 7.57 -2.46 -12.57
C LEU A 126 6.83 -1.15 -12.26
N GLY A 127 7.57 -0.05 -12.06
CA GLY A 127 7.00 1.25 -11.74
C GLY A 127 6.13 1.19 -10.48
N SER A 128 5.04 1.95 -10.48
CA SER A 128 4.09 1.99 -9.35
C SER A 128 3.10 0.81 -9.29
N ALA A 129 3.16 -0.13 -10.25
CA ALA A 129 2.36 -1.36 -10.36
C ALA A 129 0.94 -1.23 -9.78
N GLY A 130 0.18 -0.24 -10.29
CA GLY A 130 -1.13 0.13 -9.78
C GLY A 130 -2.14 -1.02 -9.76
N GLN A 131 -3.17 -0.89 -8.93
CA GLN A 131 -4.28 -1.84 -8.90
C GLN A 131 -5.03 -1.82 -10.23
N SER A 132 -5.11 -2.98 -10.88
CA SER A 132 -5.66 -3.10 -12.23
C SER A 132 -6.58 -4.32 -12.41
N ARG A 133 -6.61 -5.25 -11.44
CA ARG A 133 -7.30 -6.55 -11.57
C ARG A 133 -8.22 -6.82 -10.37
N TYR A 134 -9.28 -7.58 -10.61
CA TYR A 134 -10.14 -8.17 -9.60
C TYR A 134 -9.78 -9.65 -9.40
N ASN A 135 -9.66 -10.09 -8.16
CA ASN A 135 -9.42 -11.48 -7.77
C ASN A 135 -10.72 -12.28 -7.81
N HIS A 136 -10.90 -13.14 -8.82
CA HIS A 136 -12.09 -13.97 -9.01
C HIS A 136 -12.35 -14.89 -7.81
N ARG A 137 -11.33 -15.30 -7.06
CA ARG A 137 -11.50 -16.14 -5.86
C ARG A 137 -12.36 -15.46 -4.79
N ALA A 138 -12.43 -14.13 -4.79
CA ALA A 138 -13.31 -13.38 -3.89
C ALA A 138 -14.81 -13.50 -4.26
N ASP A 139 -15.13 -14.13 -5.39
CA ASP A 139 -16.51 -14.54 -5.70
C ASP A 139 -16.96 -15.69 -4.80
N ASP A 140 -16.06 -16.64 -4.52
CA ASP A 140 -16.35 -17.85 -3.74
C ASP A 140 -15.90 -17.75 -2.28
N ASP A 141 -14.95 -16.86 -1.97
CA ASP A 141 -14.39 -16.65 -0.63
C ASP A 141 -14.63 -15.21 -0.13
N PRO A 142 -15.63 -14.97 0.74
CA PRO A 142 -15.93 -13.66 1.29
C PRO A 142 -14.86 -13.13 2.27
N ASP A 143 -13.93 -13.97 2.74
CA ASP A 143 -12.82 -13.55 3.61
C ASP A 143 -11.68 -12.88 2.83
N ILE A 144 -11.71 -12.92 1.49
CA ILE A 144 -10.81 -12.14 0.63
C ILE A 144 -11.27 -10.69 0.60
N LEU A 145 -10.85 -9.94 1.61
CA LEU A 145 -11.19 -8.52 1.77
C LEU A 145 -10.46 -7.60 0.76
N SER A 146 -9.29 -8.01 0.31
CA SER A 146 -8.46 -7.29 -0.66
C SER A 146 -8.68 -7.82 -2.07
N VAL A 147 -9.89 -7.61 -2.59
CA VAL A 147 -10.33 -8.15 -3.89
C VAL A 147 -9.62 -7.56 -5.12
N GLY A 148 -8.84 -6.51 -4.94
CA GLY A 148 -8.16 -5.81 -6.03
C GLY A 148 -6.66 -5.89 -5.88
N TYR A 149 -5.96 -6.15 -6.99
CA TYR A 149 -4.51 -6.22 -7.01
C TYR A 149 -3.94 -5.74 -8.36
N GLY A 150 -2.62 -5.59 -8.43
CA GLY A 150 -1.89 -5.25 -9.66
C GLY A 150 -0.91 -6.35 -10.04
N VAL A 151 -0.12 -6.16 -11.08
CA VAL A 151 0.84 -7.17 -11.59
C VAL A 151 1.79 -7.67 -10.50
N PHE A 152 2.21 -6.81 -9.58
CA PHE A 152 3.17 -7.14 -8.52
C PHE A 152 2.80 -6.46 -7.20
N SER A 153 2.86 -7.20 -6.09
CA SER A 153 2.52 -6.65 -4.76
C SER A 153 3.65 -5.80 -4.18
N LEU A 154 3.65 -4.50 -4.51
CA LEU A 154 4.64 -3.55 -3.99
C LEU A 154 4.65 -3.44 -2.46
N LYS A 155 3.49 -3.59 -1.82
CA LYS A 155 3.41 -3.58 -0.36
C LYS A 155 4.13 -4.78 0.26
N ARG A 156 3.95 -5.97 -0.34
CA ARG A 156 4.70 -7.17 0.06
C ARG A 156 6.19 -6.97 -0.18
N ALA A 157 6.56 -6.48 -1.36
CA ALA A 157 7.96 -6.23 -1.73
C ALA A 157 8.65 -5.25 -0.77
N ALA A 158 8.00 -4.16 -0.37
CA ALA A 158 8.57 -3.20 0.56
C ALA A 158 8.85 -3.79 1.95
N VAL A 159 7.95 -4.65 2.47
CA VAL A 159 8.20 -5.39 3.72
C VAL A 159 9.36 -6.37 3.54
N LEU A 160 9.31 -7.16 2.46
CA LEU A 160 10.36 -8.12 2.14
C LEU A 160 11.71 -7.48 1.80
N ALA A 161 11.77 -6.18 1.51
CA ALA A 161 13.02 -5.44 1.30
C ALA A 161 13.51 -4.75 2.57
N GLY A 162 12.77 -4.83 3.68
CA GLY A 162 13.07 -4.08 4.90
C GLY A 162 12.86 -2.57 4.79
N LEU A 163 12.11 -2.10 3.78
CA LEU A 163 11.79 -0.67 3.60
C LEU A 163 10.81 -0.17 4.65
N GLY A 164 9.89 -1.04 5.11
CA GLY A 164 8.87 -0.68 6.07
C GLY A 164 8.07 -1.89 6.55
N ARG A 165 7.06 -1.64 7.38
CA ARG A 165 6.20 -2.67 7.97
C ARG A 165 4.73 -2.42 7.65
N LYS A 166 3.90 -3.46 7.72
CA LYS A 166 2.45 -3.34 7.54
C LYS A 166 1.85 -2.51 8.68
N ALA A 167 1.24 -1.37 8.36
CA ALA A 167 0.51 -0.56 9.34
C ALA A 167 -0.99 -0.94 9.38
N LYS A 168 -1.67 -0.57 10.48
CA LYS A 168 -3.11 -0.86 10.66
C LYS A 168 -4.01 -0.28 9.57
N ASN A 169 -3.60 0.79 8.89
CA ASN A 169 -4.36 1.33 7.75
C ASN A 169 -4.16 0.55 6.44
N GLY A 170 -3.46 -0.59 6.46
CA GLY A 170 -3.28 -1.50 5.31
C GLY A 170 -2.21 -1.07 4.31
N VAL A 171 -1.46 0.02 4.58
CA VAL A 171 -0.30 0.44 3.77
C VAL A 171 1.01 0.26 4.54
N VAL A 172 2.13 0.42 3.84
CA VAL A 172 3.47 0.25 4.41
C VAL A 172 3.87 1.51 5.16
N ALA A 173 4.41 1.35 6.38
CA ALA A 173 5.02 2.40 7.16
C ALA A 173 6.54 2.21 7.24
N SER A 174 7.32 3.16 6.75
CA SER A 174 8.76 3.22 7.01
C SER A 174 9.06 4.05 8.27
N PRO A 175 10.18 3.80 8.97
CA PRO A 175 10.60 4.65 10.09
C PRO A 175 10.76 6.13 9.70
N GLU A 176 11.27 6.41 8.50
CA GLU A 176 11.55 7.76 8.01
C GLU A 176 10.29 8.50 7.57
N LEU A 177 9.52 7.92 6.66
CA LEU A 177 8.40 8.58 5.96
C LEU A 177 7.03 8.23 6.54
N GLY A 178 6.98 7.26 7.47
CA GLY A 178 5.71 6.71 7.91
C GLY A 178 4.97 6.10 6.73
N VAL A 179 3.68 6.39 6.64
CA VAL A 179 2.81 5.89 5.56
C VAL A 179 2.66 6.86 4.39
N ARG A 180 3.27 8.05 4.45
CA ARG A 180 3.08 9.13 3.46
C ARG A 180 4.06 8.98 2.30
N MET A 181 3.98 7.87 1.61
CA MET A 181 4.78 7.57 0.43
C MET A 181 4.02 6.71 -0.59
N ARG A 182 4.43 6.80 -1.85
CA ARG A 182 4.10 5.83 -2.91
C ARG A 182 5.31 4.92 -3.14
N LEU A 183 5.05 3.69 -3.56
CA LEU A 183 6.07 2.65 -3.77
C LEU A 183 6.21 2.35 -5.25
N GLY A 184 7.40 1.96 -5.66
CA GLY A 184 7.67 1.33 -6.94
C GLY A 184 8.74 0.25 -6.82
N ALA A 185 8.86 -0.60 -7.83
CA ALA A 185 9.84 -1.68 -7.82
C ALA A 185 10.47 -1.96 -9.18
N LEU A 186 11.58 -2.67 -9.13
CA LEU A 186 12.34 -3.18 -10.27
C LEU A 186 12.89 -4.56 -9.93
N LEU A 187 12.83 -5.48 -10.89
CA LEU A 187 13.48 -6.79 -10.80
C LEU A 187 14.81 -6.76 -11.55
N THR A 188 15.84 -7.44 -11.06
CA THR A 188 17.13 -7.49 -11.74
C THR A 188 17.84 -8.83 -11.55
N VAL A 189 18.66 -9.20 -12.54
CA VAL A 189 19.62 -10.30 -12.43
C VAL A 189 20.85 -9.93 -11.59
N ALA A 190 21.05 -8.63 -11.28
CA ALA A 190 22.13 -8.20 -10.39
C ALA A 190 21.95 -8.83 -8.99
N ARG A 191 23.04 -9.30 -8.40
CA ARG A 191 23.08 -9.76 -7.01
C ARG A 191 23.43 -8.58 -6.11
N LEU A 192 22.42 -8.06 -5.44
CA LEU A 192 22.52 -6.88 -4.59
C LEU A 192 22.43 -7.25 -3.10
N GLU A 193 23.05 -6.45 -2.25
CA GLU A 193 23.02 -6.64 -0.80
C GLU A 193 21.67 -6.23 -0.23
N SER A 194 21.07 -7.17 0.52
CA SER A 194 19.78 -6.99 1.15
C SER A 194 19.88 -6.23 2.48
N GLY A 195 18.88 -5.39 2.76
CA GLY A 195 18.70 -4.84 4.10
C GLY A 195 18.13 -5.87 5.09
N PRO A 196 18.34 -5.67 6.41
CA PRO A 196 17.65 -6.46 7.42
C PRO A 196 16.14 -6.23 7.33
N LEU A 197 15.36 -7.26 7.65
CA LEU A 197 13.91 -7.12 7.79
C LEU A 197 13.60 -6.31 9.05
N LEU A 198 12.49 -5.59 9.00
CA LEU A 198 11.99 -4.85 10.14
C LEU A 198 10.93 -5.69 10.86
N GLU A 199 11.12 -5.92 12.15
CA GLU A 199 10.23 -6.74 12.98
C GLU A 199 9.23 -5.90 13.78
N GLY A 200 8.16 -6.56 14.24
CA GLY A 200 7.16 -6.02 15.14
C GLY A 200 6.18 -5.02 14.51
N ASP A 201 5.22 -4.54 15.30
CA ASP A 201 4.21 -3.61 14.78
C ASP A 201 4.74 -2.17 14.65
N PRO A 202 4.51 -1.47 13.52
CA PRO A 202 4.85 -0.05 13.41
C PRO A 202 3.83 0.85 14.12
N CYS A 203 2.65 0.34 14.45
CA CYS A 203 1.58 1.12 15.09
C CYS A 203 1.64 0.94 16.61
N PRO A 204 1.45 2.00 17.41
CA PRO A 204 1.18 1.85 18.84
C PRO A 204 -0.04 0.92 19.07
N PRO A 205 -0.04 0.08 20.14
CA PRO A 205 -1.09 -0.91 20.39
C PRO A 205 -2.51 -0.34 20.32
N ASP A 206 -2.77 0.82 20.94
CA ASP A 206 -4.12 1.41 21.01
C ASP A 206 -4.42 2.44 19.92
N CYS A 207 -3.54 2.58 18.92
CA CYS A 207 -3.75 3.56 17.85
C CYS A 207 -4.92 3.15 16.95
N THR A 208 -5.93 4.03 16.86
CA THR A 208 -7.15 3.86 16.05
C THR A 208 -7.44 5.06 15.12
N ILE A 209 -6.47 5.97 14.94
CA ILE A 209 -6.66 7.24 14.21
C ILE A 209 -7.16 7.02 12.78
N CYS A 210 -6.57 6.09 12.03
CA CYS A 210 -6.99 5.80 10.65
C CYS A 210 -8.42 5.26 10.57
N MET A 211 -8.87 4.52 11.58
CA MET A 211 -10.22 3.96 11.67
C MET A 211 -11.25 5.07 11.97
N LYS A 212 -10.92 5.97 12.91
CA LYS A 212 -11.69 7.18 13.21
C LYS A 212 -11.79 8.09 11.97
N ALA A 213 -10.71 8.27 11.22
CA ALA A 213 -10.76 9.07 10.00
C ALA A 213 -11.52 8.42 8.83
N CYS A 214 -11.69 7.09 8.78
CA CYS A 214 -12.25 6.40 7.62
C CYS A 214 -13.79 6.50 7.56
N PRO A 215 -14.40 7.20 6.58
CA PRO A 215 -15.85 7.38 6.52
C PRO A 215 -16.58 6.07 6.20
N THR A 216 -15.95 5.14 5.48
CA THR A 216 -16.56 3.87 5.06
C THR A 216 -16.26 2.70 6.01
N ARG A 217 -15.58 2.96 7.12
CA ARG A 217 -15.22 1.91 8.11
C ARG A 217 -14.55 0.70 7.44
N ALA A 218 -13.64 0.98 6.51
CA ALA A 218 -12.99 -0.03 5.69
C ALA A 218 -11.81 -0.73 6.38
N ILE A 219 -11.43 -0.30 7.59
CA ILE A 219 -10.22 -0.72 8.30
C ILE A 219 -10.62 -1.42 9.60
N SER A 220 -10.19 -2.67 9.79
CA SER A 220 -10.47 -3.46 11.01
C SER A 220 -9.46 -3.16 12.12
N LEU A 221 -9.79 -3.54 13.35
CA LEU A 221 -8.88 -3.41 14.50
C LEU A 221 -7.55 -4.15 14.28
N GLY A 222 -7.61 -5.33 13.64
CA GLY A 222 -6.46 -6.15 13.26
C GLY A 222 -5.67 -5.64 12.03
N GLY A 223 -6.03 -4.47 11.50
CA GLY A 223 -5.30 -3.85 10.39
C GLY A 223 -5.55 -4.50 9.03
N ARG A 224 -6.68 -5.17 8.84
CA ARG A 224 -7.17 -5.63 7.52
C ARG A 224 -8.03 -4.54 6.90
N VAL A 225 -7.96 -4.42 5.57
CA VAL A 225 -8.68 -3.38 4.82
C VAL A 225 -9.59 -4.01 3.78
N SER A 226 -10.89 -3.76 3.90
CA SER A 226 -11.86 -4.14 2.87
C SER A 226 -11.78 -3.18 1.68
N HIS A 227 -11.32 -3.69 0.54
CA HIS A 227 -11.24 -2.91 -0.69
C HIS A 227 -12.63 -2.48 -1.17
N LEU A 228 -13.65 -3.32 -1.01
CA LEU A 228 -15.03 -2.98 -1.38
C LEU A 228 -15.60 -1.86 -0.50
N ARG A 229 -15.40 -1.90 0.82
CA ARG A 229 -15.79 -0.77 1.70
C ARG A 229 -15.02 0.50 1.35
N CYS A 230 -13.72 0.40 1.10
CA CYS A 230 -12.88 1.53 0.70
C CYS A 230 -13.37 2.14 -0.63
N PHE A 231 -13.78 1.30 -1.57
CA PHE A 231 -14.25 1.69 -2.90
C PHE A 231 -15.60 2.43 -2.89
N THR A 232 -16.43 2.24 -1.86
CA THR A 232 -17.64 3.05 -1.61
C THR A 232 -17.32 4.56 -1.53
N ASP A 233 -16.09 4.92 -1.14
CA ASP A 233 -15.64 6.30 -1.04
C ASP A 233 -15.52 7.04 -2.39
N VAL A 234 -15.61 6.34 -3.52
CA VAL A 234 -15.60 6.94 -4.87
C VAL A 234 -16.95 7.62 -5.19
N GLY A 235 -17.55 8.31 -4.22
CA GLY A 235 -18.83 9.01 -4.30
C GLY A 235 -20.08 8.15 -4.13
N ARG A 236 -19.98 6.90 -3.65
CA ARG A 236 -21.04 5.87 -3.76
C ARG A 236 -21.70 5.54 -2.41
N ARG A 237 -22.28 6.54 -1.73
CA ARG A 237 -22.92 6.35 -0.42
C ARG A 237 -24.23 5.54 -0.52
N GLY A 238 -24.52 4.71 0.50
CA GLY A 238 -25.79 3.98 0.60
C GLY A 238 -25.96 2.82 -0.38
N VAL A 239 -24.86 2.37 -1.02
CA VAL A 239 -24.90 1.29 -2.01
C VAL A 239 -24.76 -0.07 -1.33
N ARG A 240 -25.48 -1.08 -1.82
CA ARG A 240 -25.43 -2.46 -1.33
C ARG A 240 -24.12 -3.15 -1.71
N TYR A 241 -23.69 -4.12 -0.91
CA TYR A 241 -22.47 -4.91 -1.15
C TYR A 241 -22.36 -5.47 -2.58
N GLU A 242 -23.40 -6.16 -3.06
CA GLU A 242 -23.41 -6.77 -4.41
C GLU A 242 -23.27 -5.72 -5.53
N GLU A 243 -23.88 -4.56 -5.36
CA GLU A 243 -23.78 -3.48 -6.36
C GLU A 243 -22.38 -2.85 -6.35
N ILE A 244 -21.76 -2.69 -5.17
CA ILE A 244 -20.36 -2.26 -5.06
C ILE A 244 -19.41 -3.28 -5.69
N LYS A 245 -19.63 -4.58 -5.44
CA LYS A 245 -18.84 -5.67 -6.01
C LYS A 245 -18.95 -5.70 -7.54
N ALA A 246 -20.17 -5.64 -8.08
CA ALA A 246 -20.41 -5.57 -9.52
C ALA A 246 -19.75 -4.34 -10.17
N LYS A 247 -19.86 -3.16 -9.55
CA LYS A 247 -19.18 -1.94 -10.01
C LYS A 247 -17.65 -2.06 -9.96
N PHE A 248 -17.12 -2.76 -8.96
CA PHE A 248 -15.68 -3.01 -8.84
C PHE A 248 -15.20 -3.89 -10.00
N LYS A 249 -15.91 -4.99 -10.28
CA LYS A 249 -15.62 -5.91 -11.40
C LYS A 249 -15.76 -5.22 -12.77
N ALA A 250 -16.72 -4.31 -12.92
CA ALA A 250 -16.85 -3.52 -14.15
C ALA A 250 -15.67 -2.56 -14.36
N GLN A 251 -15.09 -2.05 -13.27
CA GLN A 251 -13.95 -1.15 -13.34
C GLN A 251 -12.63 -1.89 -13.54
N TYR A 252 -12.45 -3.01 -12.83
CA TYR A 252 -11.25 -3.82 -12.82
C TYR A 252 -11.53 -5.21 -13.41
N PRO A 253 -10.92 -5.56 -14.56
CA PRO A 253 -11.08 -6.88 -15.18
C PRO A 253 -10.79 -8.01 -14.19
N VAL A 254 -11.56 -9.08 -14.34
CA VAL A 254 -11.38 -10.32 -13.59
C VAL A 254 -10.09 -10.98 -14.03
N ASP A 255 -9.33 -11.52 -13.09
CA ASP A 255 -8.05 -12.17 -13.31
C ASP A 255 -8.14 -13.57 -13.97
N LEU A 256 -8.52 -13.59 -15.24
CA LEU A 256 -8.56 -14.79 -16.11
C LEU A 256 -7.57 -14.68 -17.29
N PRO A 257 -7.14 -15.81 -17.89
CA PRO A 257 -6.11 -15.83 -18.94
C PRO A 257 -6.44 -15.01 -20.19
N ASP A 258 -7.70 -14.98 -20.62
CA ASP A 258 -8.12 -14.39 -21.90
C ASP A 258 -8.61 -12.94 -21.78
N VAL A 259 -8.19 -12.23 -20.74
CA VAL A 259 -8.62 -10.87 -20.46
C VAL A 259 -7.49 -9.89 -20.74
N ASP A 260 -7.77 -8.84 -21.51
CA ASP A 260 -6.81 -7.75 -21.73
C ASP A 260 -6.80 -6.80 -20.51
N TYR A 261 -5.62 -6.67 -19.90
CA TYR A 261 -5.39 -5.82 -18.74
C TYR A 261 -4.70 -4.50 -19.09
N VAL A 262 -4.16 -4.32 -20.29
CA VAL A 262 -3.17 -3.27 -20.61
C VAL A 262 -3.76 -1.89 -20.35
N ASP A 263 -4.95 -1.61 -20.87
CA ASP A 263 -5.65 -0.34 -20.66
C ASP A 263 -5.89 -0.06 -19.17
N LYS A 264 -6.15 -1.10 -18.39
CA LYS A 264 -6.49 -1.02 -16.96
C LYS A 264 -5.25 -0.89 -16.09
N GLU A 265 -4.13 -1.45 -16.52
CA GLU A 265 -2.81 -1.24 -15.92
C GLU A 265 -2.31 0.18 -16.17
N TYR A 266 -2.50 0.70 -17.38
CA TYR A 266 -2.23 2.10 -17.69
C TYR A 266 -3.13 3.04 -16.86
N TRP A 267 -4.43 2.77 -16.84
CA TRP A 267 -5.38 3.55 -16.05
C TRP A 267 -5.14 3.44 -14.54
N GLY A 268 -4.58 2.33 -14.05
CA GLY A 268 -4.16 2.17 -12.65
C GLY A 268 -3.07 3.18 -12.26
N ASN A 269 -2.22 3.59 -13.20
CA ASN A 269 -1.18 4.60 -12.99
C ASN A 269 -1.72 6.03 -13.15
N GLU A 270 -2.57 6.24 -14.16
CA GLU A 270 -3.00 7.56 -14.64
C GLU A 270 -4.35 8.03 -14.09
N GLY A 271 -5.16 7.10 -13.59
CA GLY A 271 -6.52 7.34 -13.16
C GLY A 271 -6.63 7.51 -11.66
N THR A 272 -7.31 8.58 -11.23
CA THR A 272 -7.92 8.63 -9.91
C THR A 272 -9.42 8.67 -10.04
N GLY A 273 -10.11 7.64 -9.55
CA GLY A 273 -11.51 7.84 -9.14
C GLY A 273 -11.54 8.88 -8.01
N ASN A 274 -12.46 9.85 -8.08
CA ASN A 274 -12.60 10.87 -7.04
C ASN A 274 -12.98 10.22 -5.70
N ARG A 275 -12.01 10.11 -4.80
CA ARG A 275 -12.20 9.61 -3.44
C ARG A 275 -12.63 10.74 -2.51
N MET A 276 -13.82 10.63 -1.94
CA MET A 276 -14.37 11.60 -0.98
C MET A 276 -13.49 11.74 0.28
N CYS A 277 -12.85 10.66 0.72
CA CYS A 277 -11.95 10.65 1.88
C CYS A 277 -10.55 11.13 1.56
N LYS A 278 -10.20 11.29 0.27
CA LYS A 278 -8.89 11.77 -0.20
C LYS A 278 -7.70 11.11 0.51
N ILE A 279 -7.70 9.80 0.77
CA ILE A 279 -6.61 9.11 1.53
C ILE A 279 -6.43 9.56 2.99
N ALA A 280 -7.52 9.95 3.69
CA ALA A 280 -7.50 10.39 5.09
C ALA A 280 -6.74 9.44 6.05
N CYS A 281 -6.81 8.12 5.83
CA CYS A 281 -6.10 7.14 6.65
C CYS A 281 -4.57 7.22 6.54
N VAL A 282 -4.05 7.81 5.46
CA VAL A 282 -2.63 8.12 5.24
C VAL A 282 -2.32 9.52 5.75
N ALA A 283 -3.17 10.50 5.42
CA ALA A 283 -2.97 11.90 5.76
C ALA A 283 -2.88 12.16 7.27
N PHE A 284 -3.78 11.56 8.06
CA PHE A 284 -3.81 11.74 9.51
C PHE A 284 -2.88 10.79 10.28
N CYS A 285 -2.17 9.88 9.60
CA CYS A 285 -1.31 8.95 10.30
C CYS A 285 -0.10 9.67 10.94
N PRO A 286 0.16 9.44 12.25
CA PRO A 286 1.26 10.10 12.96
C PRO A 286 2.60 9.38 12.80
N LEU A 287 2.65 8.24 12.10
CA LEU A 287 3.89 7.51 11.85
C LEU A 287 4.82 8.30 10.94
N GLY A 288 6.13 8.05 11.10
CA GLY A 288 7.20 8.74 10.40
C GLY A 288 7.76 9.93 11.18
N LYS A 289 8.86 10.49 10.67
CA LYS A 289 9.57 11.61 11.31
C LYS A 289 8.84 12.94 11.17
N ARG A 290 8.10 13.15 10.07
CA ARG A 290 7.34 14.40 9.82
C ARG A 290 5.86 14.22 10.16
N ARG A 291 5.46 14.72 11.32
CA ARG A 291 4.07 14.64 11.79
C ARG A 291 3.27 15.85 11.31
N LEU A 292 2.02 15.61 10.92
CA LEU A 292 1.07 16.70 10.69
C LEU A 292 0.76 17.36 12.05
N PRO A 293 0.74 18.69 12.17
CA PRO A 293 0.35 19.34 13.42
C PRO A 293 -1.15 19.12 13.71
N ASP A 294 -1.50 19.09 15.00
CA ASP A 294 -2.88 19.02 15.49
C ASP A 294 -3.73 17.85 14.96
N VAL A 295 -3.12 16.68 14.72
CA VAL A 295 -3.79 15.51 14.11
C VAL A 295 -5.14 15.22 14.74
N MET A 296 -5.23 15.15 16.07
CA MET A 296 -6.47 14.78 16.75
C MET A 296 -7.59 15.79 16.56
N ARG A 297 -7.26 17.09 16.57
CA ARG A 297 -8.22 18.16 16.28
C ARG A 297 -8.71 18.06 14.84
N ARG A 298 -7.79 17.95 13.88
CA ARG A 298 -8.14 17.87 12.46
C ARG A 298 -8.94 16.60 12.11
N VAL A 299 -8.68 15.48 12.77
CA VAL A 299 -9.49 14.25 12.62
C VAL A 299 -10.92 14.50 13.08
N LYS A 300 -11.11 15.14 14.24
CA LYS A 300 -12.46 15.47 14.75
C LYS A 300 -13.21 16.41 13.79
N GLU A 301 -12.54 17.44 13.29
CA GLU A 301 -13.11 18.36 12.28
C GLU A 301 -13.46 17.62 10.99
N PHE A 302 -12.58 16.72 10.53
CA PHE A 302 -12.83 15.90 9.34
C PHE A 302 -14.01 14.95 9.51
N GLU A 303 -14.18 14.31 10.67
CA GLU A 303 -15.34 13.44 10.96
C GLU A 303 -16.67 14.21 10.90
N GLN A 304 -16.68 15.47 11.34
CA GLN A 304 -17.85 16.34 11.23
C GLN A 304 -18.18 16.68 9.77
N GLN A 305 -17.15 16.96 8.96
CA GLN A 305 -17.29 17.28 7.54
C GLN A 305 -17.62 16.05 6.67
N ARG A 306 -17.14 14.87 7.09
CA ARG A 306 -17.21 13.60 6.36
C ARG A 306 -17.76 12.51 7.29
N PRO A 307 -19.07 12.56 7.60
CA PRO A 307 -19.67 11.60 8.51
C PRO A 307 -19.56 10.18 7.96
N LYS A 308 -19.62 9.21 8.90
CA LYS A 308 -19.63 7.79 8.56
C LYS A 308 -20.76 7.49 7.60
N VAL A 309 -20.49 6.66 6.60
CA VAL A 309 -21.50 6.24 5.63
C VAL A 309 -22.11 4.92 6.08
N GLU A 310 -23.41 4.80 5.86
CA GLU A 310 -24.11 3.54 6.01
C GLU A 310 -23.73 2.60 4.86
N LEU A 311 -23.45 1.34 5.20
CA LEU A 311 -23.08 0.28 4.26
C LEU A 311 -24.10 -0.84 4.37
N LEU A 312 -24.88 -1.05 3.31
CA LEU A 312 -25.98 -1.99 3.31
C LEU A 312 -25.53 -3.38 2.85
N SER A 313 -25.96 -4.41 3.58
CA SER A 313 -25.75 -5.82 3.22
C SER A 313 -24.28 -6.24 3.06
N PHE A 314 -23.33 -5.50 3.65
CA PHE A 314 -21.95 -5.97 3.75
C PHE A 314 -21.87 -7.17 4.70
N PRO A 315 -21.10 -8.21 4.37
CA PRO A 315 -20.93 -9.36 5.25
C PRO A 315 -20.53 -8.91 6.67
N PRO A 316 -21.21 -9.43 7.71
CA PRO A 316 -20.84 -9.17 9.09
C PRO A 316 -19.61 -10.02 9.42
N SER A 317 -18.43 -9.68 8.89
CA SER A 317 -17.21 -10.19 9.49
C SER A 317 -17.04 -9.47 10.83
N HIS A 318 -16.92 -10.23 11.92
CA HIS A 318 -16.69 -9.74 13.28
C HIS A 318 -15.60 -8.65 13.35
N GLU A 319 -14.61 -8.67 12.46
CA GLU A 319 -13.55 -7.66 12.32
C GLU A 319 -14.00 -6.25 11.93
N PHE A 320 -15.14 -6.10 11.25
CA PHE A 320 -15.71 -4.81 10.84
C PHE A 320 -17.04 -4.52 11.54
N ALA A 321 -17.38 -5.31 12.57
CA ALA A 321 -18.54 -5.06 13.41
C ALA A 321 -18.44 -3.67 14.05
N LEU A 322 -19.59 -3.01 14.19
CA LEU A 322 -19.70 -1.65 14.72
C LEU A 322 -19.80 -1.66 16.24
N ASP A 323 -18.95 -2.39 16.94
CA ASP A 323 -19.11 -2.49 18.39
C ASP A 323 -18.29 -1.41 19.12
N ALA A 324 -19.05 -0.39 19.54
CA ALA A 324 -18.96 0.30 20.82
C ALA A 324 -17.55 0.51 21.44
N VAL A 325 -16.78 1.43 20.89
CA VAL A 325 -15.70 2.08 21.65
C VAL A 325 -16.12 3.51 21.94
N GLY A 326 -16.94 3.69 22.99
CA GLY A 326 -17.41 5.04 23.33
C GLY A 326 -18.48 5.25 24.41
N GLU A 327 -18.76 4.33 25.33
CA GLU A 327 -19.38 4.69 26.63
C GLU A 327 -18.57 4.01 27.73
N GLY A 328 -17.56 4.73 28.23
CA GLY A 328 -16.77 4.29 29.35
C GLY A 328 -17.58 4.34 30.64
N ASN A 329 -17.61 3.20 31.35
CA ASN A 329 -17.71 3.06 32.79
C ASN A 329 -18.25 4.27 33.57
N SER A 330 -19.57 4.32 33.78
CA SER A 330 -20.06 4.84 35.06
C SER A 330 -19.80 3.77 36.10
N ALA A 331 -18.97 4.10 37.09
CA ALA A 331 -18.71 3.27 38.24
C ALA A 331 -20.04 3.01 38.97
N ALA A 332 -20.46 1.75 39.05
CA ALA A 332 -21.41 1.33 40.07
C ALA A 332 -20.62 1.12 41.37
N GLU A 333 -20.81 2.04 42.31
CA GLU A 333 -20.42 1.86 43.71
C GLU A 333 -21.06 0.59 44.28
N PRO A 334 -20.37 -0.19 45.12
CA PRO A 334 -21.04 -1.23 45.88
C PRO A 334 -21.80 -0.56 47.01
N SER A 335 -23.13 -0.50 46.90
CA SER A 335 -24.00 -0.22 48.03
C SER A 335 -23.87 -1.36 49.04
N GLY A 336 -23.13 -1.10 50.11
CA GLY A 336 -23.17 -1.91 51.31
C GLY A 336 -24.50 -1.70 52.04
N SER A 337 -25.23 -2.79 52.28
CA SER A 337 -26.12 -2.98 53.43
C SER A 337 -26.77 -4.37 53.34
N GLY A 338 -26.53 -5.22 54.33
CA GLY A 338 -27.17 -6.54 54.47
C GLY A 338 -26.21 -7.57 55.04
#